data_AF-A0A376MH74-F1
#
_entry.id   AF-A0A376MH74-F1
#
_cell.length_a   1.000
_cell.length_b   1.000
_cell.length_c   1.000
_cell.angle_alpha   90.00
_cell.angle_beta   90.00
_cell.angle_gamma   90.00
#
_symmetry.space_group_name_H-M   'P 1'
#
loop_
_entity.id
_entity.type
_entity.pdbx_description
1 polymer ?
#
loop_
_entity_poly.entity_id
_entity_poly.type
_entity_poly.pdbx_seq_one_letter_code
_entity_poly.pdbx_strand_id
1 'polypeptide(L)'
;MAFFRRLQPKQALHYLSQLIEGYREGMSAPLLVLPESGGAWLKTCYDAQNDAMLDDDSTLQKARTKFLQAYEGNMMVRGEGDDIWYQRLWRQLTPETMEAIVEQSQRFLLPLFRFNQS
;
A
#
# COMPACT_ATOMS: atom_id res chain seq x y z
N MET A 1 -4.43 3.61 17.85
CA MET A 1 -2.97 3.73 18.04
C MET A 1 -2.37 2.41 17.61
N ALA A 2 -1.60 2.37 16.51
CA ALA A 2 -1.01 1.13 16.02
C ALA A 2 0.09 0.65 16.98
N PHE A 3 0.11 -0.65 17.31
CA PHE A 3 1.06 -1.23 18.25
C PHE A 3 1.96 -2.23 17.51
N PHE A 4 3.27 -1.98 17.51
CA PHE A 4 4.25 -2.78 16.77
C PHE A 4 5.06 -3.70 17.68
N ARG A 5 5.34 -4.92 17.22
CA ARG A 5 6.26 -5.84 17.91
C ARG A 5 7.68 -5.27 17.92
N ARG A 6 8.42 -5.55 19.01
CA ARG A 6 9.85 -5.23 19.07
C ARG A 6 10.58 -6.06 18.01
N LEU A 7 11.38 -5.39 17.20
CA LEU A 7 12.24 -6.03 16.20
C LEU A 7 13.65 -6.22 16.76
N GLN A 8 14.34 -7.25 16.28
CA GLN A 8 15.78 -7.37 16.54
C GLN A 8 16.52 -6.22 15.83
N PRO A 9 17.65 -5.74 16.38
CA PRO A 9 18.38 -4.60 15.80
C PRO A 9 18.71 -4.75 14.31
N LYS A 10 19.11 -5.95 13.88
CA LYS A 10 19.40 -6.24 12.47
C LYS A 10 18.16 -6.11 11.57
N GLN A 11 17.01 -6.58 12.02
CA GLN A 11 15.75 -6.45 11.28
C GLN A 11 15.25 -5.00 11.26
N ALA A 12 15.40 -4.27 12.37
CA ALA A 12 15.05 -2.86 12.43
C ALA A 12 15.88 -2.03 11.42
N LEU A 13 17.19 -2.26 11.36
CA LEU A 13 18.06 -1.61 10.38
C LEU A 13 17.70 -1.97 8.94
N HIS A 14 17.30 -3.23 8.69
CA HIS A 14 16.86 -3.65 7.37
C HIS A 14 15.63 -2.87 6.88
N TYR A 15 14.56 -2.81 7.69
CA TYR A 15 13.35 -2.06 7.31
C TYR A 15 13.58 -0.56 7.25
N LEU A 16 14.40 0.00 8.15
CA LEU A 16 14.79 1.41 8.07
C LEU A 16 15.51 1.72 6.76
N SER A 17 16.40 0.83 6.33
CA SER A 17 17.14 1.00 5.07
C SER A 17 16.18 0.99 3.88
N GLN A 18 15.19 0.10 3.86
CA GLN A 18 14.17 0.09 2.81
C GLN A 18 13.40 1.42 2.74
N LEU A 19 13.02 2.01 3.87
CA LEU A 19 12.35 3.31 3.88
C LEU A 19 13.25 4.44 3.36
N ILE A 20 14.54 4.43 3.71
CA ILE A 20 15.53 5.39 3.20
C ILE A 20 15.70 5.24 1.68
N GLU A 21 15.73 4.01 1.17
CA GLU A 21 15.78 3.74 -0.27
C GLU A 21 14.55 4.28 -0.99
N GLY A 22 13.35 4.03 -0.45
CA GLY A 22 12.10 4.59 -0.99
C GLY A 22 12.11 6.12 -1.01
N TYR A 23 12.62 6.76 0.04
CA TYR A 23 12.81 8.22 0.04
C TYR A 23 13.74 8.66 -1.10
N ARG A 24 14.88 8.00 -1.29
CA ARG A 24 15.85 8.35 -2.34
C ARG A 24 15.27 8.16 -3.76
N GLU A 25 14.56 7.06 -3.98
CA GLU A 25 13.84 6.79 -5.24
C GLU A 25 12.77 7.86 -5.50
N GLY A 26 11.96 8.17 -4.48
CA GLY A 26 10.91 9.19 -4.52
C GLY A 26 11.40 10.62 -4.81
N MET A 27 12.65 10.91 -4.44
CA MET A 27 13.30 12.18 -4.79
C MET A 27 13.73 12.26 -6.26
N SER A 28 13.85 11.12 -6.95
CA SER A 28 14.25 11.05 -8.37
C SER A 28 13.05 11.00 -9.31
N ALA A 29 12.01 10.26 -8.93
CA ALA A 29 10.74 10.17 -9.64
C ALA A 29 9.60 9.90 -8.64
N PRO A 30 8.34 10.25 -8.96
CA PRO A 30 7.20 9.97 -8.09
C PRO A 30 7.11 8.49 -7.73
N LEU A 31 7.27 8.18 -6.44
CA LEU A 31 7.11 6.82 -5.93
C LEU A 31 5.62 6.56 -5.68
N LEU A 32 5.06 5.56 -6.36
CA LEU A 32 3.62 5.31 -6.40
C LEU A 32 3.12 4.53 -5.18
N VAL A 33 3.43 4.99 -3.97
CA VAL A 33 2.88 4.41 -2.74
C VAL A 33 1.66 5.22 -2.35
N LEU A 34 0.47 4.62 -2.47
CA LEU A 34 -0.79 5.20 -2.01
C LEU A 34 -1.21 4.48 -0.73
N PRO A 35 -0.98 5.08 0.46
CA PRO A 35 -1.17 4.39 1.74
C PRO A 35 -2.60 3.87 1.95
N GLU A 36 -3.63 4.58 1.50
CA GLU A 36 -5.01 4.19 1.76
C GLU A 36 -5.47 3.11 0.77
N SER A 37 -5.29 3.34 -0.53
CA SER A 37 -5.73 2.42 -1.60
C SER A 37 -4.89 1.15 -1.63
N GLY A 38 -3.57 1.30 -1.61
CA GLY A 38 -2.64 0.18 -1.53
C GLY A 38 -2.75 -0.56 -0.20
N GLY A 39 -2.96 0.15 0.90
CA GLY A 39 -3.23 -0.45 2.21
C GLY A 39 -4.54 -1.24 2.25
N ALA A 40 -5.61 -0.75 1.62
CA ALA A 40 -6.88 -1.46 1.51
C ALA A 40 -6.76 -2.75 0.67
N TRP A 41 -5.98 -2.71 -0.41
CA TRP A 41 -5.66 -3.89 -1.20
C TRP A 41 -4.87 -4.91 -0.36
N LEU A 42 -3.77 -4.47 0.28
CA LEU A 42 -2.93 -5.32 1.11
C LEU A 42 -3.68 -5.94 2.27
N LYS A 43 -4.53 -5.18 2.96
CA LYS A 43 -5.36 -5.69 4.05
C LYS A 43 -6.30 -6.81 3.62
N THR A 44 -6.68 -6.82 2.33
CA THR A 44 -7.56 -7.85 1.77
C THR A 44 -6.77 -9.09 1.36
N CYS A 45 -5.55 -8.92 0.85
CA CYS A 45 -4.72 -10.02 0.37
C CYS A 45 -3.80 -10.62 1.44
N TYR A 46 -3.42 -9.88 2.48
CA TYR A 46 -2.44 -10.34 3.46
C TYR A 46 -3.09 -11.15 4.58
N ASP A 47 -2.66 -12.41 4.71
CA ASP A 47 -3.03 -13.29 5.81
C ASP A 47 -1.99 -13.22 6.92
N ALA A 48 -2.34 -12.52 8.01
CA ALA A 48 -1.49 -12.37 9.17
C ALA A 48 -1.26 -13.67 9.97
N GLN A 49 -2.13 -14.68 9.82
CA GLN A 49 -1.98 -15.97 10.52
C GLN A 49 -0.86 -16.81 9.89
N ASN A 50 -0.78 -16.81 8.56
CA ASN A 50 0.19 -17.59 7.79
C ASN A 50 1.38 -16.77 7.28
N ASP A 51 1.40 -15.45 7.53
CA ASP A 51 2.38 -14.50 6.98
C ASP A 51 2.51 -14.65 5.45
N ALA A 52 1.37 -14.70 4.77
CA ALA A 52 1.26 -15.03 3.35
C ALA A 52 0.38 -14.03 2.59
N MET A 53 0.69 -13.83 1.32
CA MET A 53 -0.18 -13.10 0.39
C MET A 53 -1.10 -14.10 -0.31
N LEU A 54 -2.41 -13.89 -0.20
CA LEU A 54 -3.43 -14.61 -0.92
C LEU A 54 -3.50 -14.11 -2.36
N ASP A 55 -3.41 -15.03 -3.32
CA ASP A 55 -3.33 -14.75 -4.75
C ASP A 55 -4.46 -15.41 -5.56
N ASP A 56 -5.46 -16.01 -4.89
CA ASP A 56 -6.61 -16.58 -5.58
C ASP A 56 -7.47 -15.48 -6.24
N ASP A 57 -8.03 -15.79 -7.41
CA ASP A 57 -8.82 -14.84 -8.21
C ASP A 57 -9.93 -14.15 -7.42
N SER A 58 -10.57 -14.89 -6.48
CA SER A 58 -11.68 -14.36 -5.69
C SER A 58 -11.20 -13.28 -4.70
N THR A 59 -10.03 -13.48 -4.10
CA THR A 59 -9.39 -12.52 -3.19
C THR A 59 -8.84 -11.33 -3.97
N LEU A 60 -8.17 -11.56 -5.11
CA LEU A 60 -7.65 -10.48 -5.95
C LEU A 60 -8.76 -9.55 -6.47
N GLN A 61 -9.90 -10.11 -6.88
CA GLN A 61 -11.05 -9.31 -7.33
C GLN A 61 -11.66 -8.47 -6.19
N LYS A 62 -11.73 -9.02 -4.97
CA LYS A 62 -12.17 -8.28 -3.78
C LYS A 62 -11.17 -7.18 -3.42
N ALA A 63 -9.88 -7.47 -3.46
CA ALA A 63 -8.82 -6.52 -3.15
C ALA A 63 -8.82 -5.36 -4.16
N ARG A 64 -9.00 -5.65 -5.45
CA ARG A 64 -9.19 -4.63 -6.49
C ARG A 64 -10.39 -3.73 -6.20
N THR A 65 -11.50 -4.32 -5.77
CA THR A 65 -12.70 -3.56 -5.38
C THR A 65 -12.41 -2.65 -4.18
N LYS A 66 -11.68 -3.14 -3.17
CA LYS A 66 -11.32 -2.35 -1.97
C LYS A 66 -10.34 -1.23 -2.28
N PHE A 67 -9.39 -1.47 -3.17
CA PHE A 67 -8.50 -0.45 -3.70
C PHE A 67 -9.31 0.69 -4.32
N LEU A 68 -10.20 0.39 -5.27
CA LEU A 68 -10.98 1.40 -5.98
C LEU A 68 -11.92 2.17 -5.05
N GLN A 69 -12.52 1.49 -4.07
CA GLN A 69 -13.34 2.14 -3.05
C GLN A 69 -12.55 3.19 -2.25
N ALA A 70 -11.30 2.91 -1.88
CA ALA A 70 -10.44 3.86 -1.18
C ALA A 70 -9.92 4.98 -2.11
N TYR A 71 -9.60 4.63 -3.36
CA TYR A 71 -9.11 5.57 -4.35
C TYR A 71 -10.16 6.60 -4.79
N GLU A 72 -11.39 6.16 -5.08
CA GLU A 72 -12.48 7.01 -5.57
C GLU A 72 -13.27 7.66 -4.41
N GLY A 73 -13.35 6.97 -3.26
CA GLY A 73 -14.17 7.40 -2.13
C GLY A 73 -15.66 7.15 -2.38
N ASN A 74 -16.49 8.02 -1.82
CA ASN A 74 -17.94 7.96 -1.96
C ASN A 74 -18.56 9.36 -1.96
N MET A 75 -19.90 9.45 -1.97
CA MET A 75 -20.62 10.73 -2.01
C MET A 75 -20.33 11.66 -0.81
N MET A 76 -19.93 11.12 0.34
CA MET A 76 -19.73 11.86 1.58
C MET A 76 -18.23 12.10 1.88
N VAL A 77 -17.36 11.18 1.47
CA VAL A 77 -15.92 11.19 1.75
C VAL A 77 -15.16 11.07 0.44
N ARG A 78 -14.31 12.05 0.17
CA ARG A 78 -13.42 12.05 -0.99
C ARG A 78 -12.41 10.91 -0.88
N GLY A 79 -12.16 10.23 -2.00
CA GLY A 79 -11.14 9.20 -2.09
C GLY A 79 -9.73 9.77 -2.15
N GLU A 80 -8.75 8.90 -1.96
CA GLU A 80 -7.34 9.26 -2.02
C GLU A 80 -6.93 9.86 -3.38
N GLY A 81 -7.56 9.41 -4.47
CA GLY A 81 -7.34 9.91 -5.83
C GLY A 81 -7.85 11.33 -6.10
N ASP A 82 -8.61 11.94 -5.17
CA ASP A 82 -9.01 13.35 -5.26
C ASP A 82 -7.87 14.32 -4.88
N ASP A 83 -6.73 13.80 -4.40
CA ASP A 83 -5.55 14.60 -4.10
C ASP A 83 -4.94 15.22 -5.37
N ILE A 84 -4.69 16.54 -5.31
CA ILE A 84 -4.13 17.33 -6.41
C ILE A 84 -2.76 16.84 -6.89
N TRP A 85 -1.98 16.18 -6.03
CA TRP A 85 -0.67 15.65 -6.37
C TRP A 85 -0.78 14.43 -7.28
N TYR A 86 -1.75 13.54 -7.04
CA TYR A 86 -1.98 12.38 -7.91
C TYR A 86 -2.60 12.79 -9.25
N GLN A 87 -3.51 13.77 -9.25
CA GLN A 87 -4.13 14.29 -10.49
C GLN A 87 -3.12 14.93 -11.46
N ARG A 88 -1.94 15.36 -10.97
CA ARG A 88 -0.84 15.86 -11.80
C ARG A 88 -0.05 14.73 -12.47
N LEU A 89 -0.03 13.54 -11.87
CA LEU A 89 0.68 12.38 -12.40
C LEU A 89 -0.13 11.69 -13.50
N TRP A 90 -1.44 11.55 -13.29
CA TRP A 90 -2.35 10.96 -14.27
C TRP A 90 -3.75 11.58 -14.16
N ARG A 91 -4.46 11.64 -15.30
CA ARG A 91 -5.85 12.13 -15.34
C ARG A 91 -6.87 11.07 -14.93
N GLN A 92 -6.56 9.80 -15.22
CA GLN A 92 -7.39 8.65 -14.88
C GLN A 92 -6.48 7.51 -14.45
N LEU A 93 -6.92 6.75 -13.46
CA LEU A 93 -6.20 5.57 -12.99
C LEU A 93 -6.33 4.46 -14.04
N THR A 94 -5.20 4.03 -14.59
CA THR A 94 -5.15 2.88 -15.51
C THR A 94 -4.89 1.58 -14.74
N PRO A 95 -5.25 0.41 -15.29
CA PRO A 95 -4.87 -0.88 -14.71
C PRO A 95 -3.37 -0.99 -14.44
N GLU A 96 -2.54 -0.51 -15.36
CA GLU A 96 -1.08 -0.57 -15.25
C GLU A 96 -0.55 0.32 -14.12
N THR A 97 -1.12 1.52 -13.96
CA THR A 97 -0.80 2.40 -12.82
C THR A 97 -1.24 1.79 -11.50
N MET A 98 -2.42 1.15 -11.47
CA MET A 98 -2.91 0.45 -10.27
C MET A 98 -1.96 -0.70 -9.88
N GLU A 99 -1.51 -1.50 -10.84
CA GLU A 99 -0.54 -2.58 -10.59
C GLU A 99 0.77 -2.02 -10.02
N ALA A 100 1.30 -0.94 -10.60
CA ALA A 100 2.49 -0.27 -10.07
C ALA A 100 2.28 0.23 -8.64
N ILE A 101 1.10 0.76 -8.32
CA ILE A 101 0.76 1.20 -6.96
C ILE A 101 0.72 0.01 -6.00
N VAL A 102 0.11 -1.11 -6.40
CA VAL A 102 0.03 -2.33 -5.59
C VAL A 102 1.43 -2.87 -5.32
N GLU A 103 2.31 -2.93 -6.32
CA GLU A 103 3.69 -3.39 -6.16
C GLU A 103 4.47 -2.52 -5.16
N GLN A 104 4.43 -1.19 -5.33
CA GLN A 104 5.13 -0.29 -4.42
C GLN A 104 4.51 -0.32 -3.01
N SER A 105 3.19 -0.35 -2.92
CA SER A 105 2.49 -0.48 -1.64
C SER A 105 2.88 -1.78 -0.93
N GLN A 106 2.96 -2.90 -1.64
CA GLN A 106 3.42 -4.17 -1.06
C GLN A 106 4.86 -4.06 -0.56
N ARG A 107 5.75 -3.43 -1.33
CA ARG A 107 7.15 -3.23 -0.93
C ARG A 107 7.29 -2.42 0.37
N PHE A 108 6.52 -1.35 0.54
CA PHE A 108 6.73 -0.40 1.64
C PHE A 108 5.75 -0.54 2.81
N LEU A 109 4.52 -0.98 2.56
CA LEU A 109 3.44 -1.01 3.56
C LEU A 109 3.24 -2.40 4.17
N LEU A 110 3.60 -3.49 3.49
CA LEU A 110 3.45 -4.85 4.01
C LEU A 110 4.06 -5.05 5.42
N PRO A 111 5.26 -4.51 5.74
CA PRO A 111 5.82 -4.63 7.08
C PRO A 111 4.89 -4.05 8.17
N LEU A 112 4.11 -3.01 7.85
CA LEU A 112 3.16 -2.41 8.79
C LEU A 112 2.06 -3.41 9.16
N PHE A 113 1.54 -4.16 8.19
CA PHE A 113 0.54 -5.20 8.44
C PHE A 113 1.14 -6.40 9.17
N ARG A 114 2.35 -6.80 8.80
CA ARG A 114 3.06 -7.95 9.39
C ARG A 114 3.37 -7.77 10.88
N PHE A 115 3.77 -6.56 11.29
CA PHE A 115 4.20 -6.32 12.67
C PHE A 115 3.16 -5.64 13.55
N ASN A 116 2.00 -5.30 13.00
CA ASN A 116 0.88 -4.78 13.78
C ASN A 116 0.34 -5.86 14.75
N GLN A 117 -0.03 -5.44 15.95
CA GLN A 117 -0.63 -6.28 16.98
C GLN A 117 -2.10 -5.94 17.27
N SER A 118 -2.72 -5.12 16.42
CA SER A 118 -4.15 -4.79 16.52
C SER A 118 -5.02 -5.84 15.83
#